data_AF-A0A2M9A6E4-F1
#
_entry.id   AF-A0A2M9A6E4-F1
#
_cell.length_a   1.000
_cell.length_b   1.000
_cell.length_c   1.000
_cell.angle_alpha   90.00
_cell.angle_beta   90.00
_cell.angle_gamma   90.00
#
_symmetry.space_group_name_H-M   'P 1'
#
loop_
_entity.id
_entity.type
_entity.pdbx_description
1 polymer ?
#
loop_
_entity_poly.entity_id
_entity_poly.type
_entity_poly.pdbx_seq_one_letter_code
_entity_poly.pdbx_strand_id
1 'polypeptide(L)'
;MAKFHVKRTLFGEDQKSLVFRGSILEGDIAKGMSIKIPVTDKAVIDVKIDDVIELITHDTGEKRTGLIAKFLDEPDALEIVADLNVADEDLIVE
;
A
#
# COMPACT_ATOMS: atom_id res chain seq x y z
N MET A 1 -3.94 7.14 -13.87
CA MET A 1 -4.07 5.98 -12.98
C MET A 1 -2.70 5.32 -12.94
N ALA A 2 -2.06 5.34 -11.78
CA ALA A 2 -0.79 4.66 -11.56
C ALA A 2 -1.06 3.22 -11.06
N LYS A 3 -0.09 2.33 -11.24
CA LYS A 3 -0.15 0.94 -10.77
C LYS A 3 1.00 0.65 -9.83
N PHE A 4 0.68 0.01 -8.72
CA PHE A 4 1.66 -0.38 -7.71
C PHE A 4 1.56 -1.86 -7.42
N HIS A 5 2.65 -2.58 -7.67
CA HIS A 5 2.74 -3.99 -7.32
C HIS A 5 3.22 -4.13 -5.88
N VAL A 6 2.36 -4.65 -5.01
CA VAL A 6 2.68 -4.88 -3.61
C VAL A 6 3.46 -6.17 -3.50
N LYS A 7 4.69 -6.12 -2.98
CA LYS A 7 5.44 -7.33 -2.63
C LYS A 7 5.19 -7.78 -1.20
N ARG A 8 4.89 -6.83 -0.30
CA ARG A 8 4.70 -7.11 1.12
C ARG A 8 3.93 -5.99 1.81
N THR A 9 3.05 -6.35 2.72
CA THR A 9 2.39 -5.43 3.65
C THR A 9 3.05 -5.47 5.03
N LEU A 10 3.12 -4.32 5.67
CA LEU A 10 3.64 -4.16 7.03
C LEU A 10 2.75 -3.16 7.78
N PHE A 11 2.60 -3.32 9.08
CA PHE A 11 2.03 -2.28 9.91
C PHE A 11 3.08 -1.20 10.16
N GLY A 12 2.64 0.07 10.12
CA GLY A 12 3.43 1.19 10.60
C GLY A 12 3.58 1.15 12.12
N GLU A 13 4.57 1.88 12.64
CA GLU A 13 4.88 1.91 14.08
C GLU A 13 3.69 2.36 14.94
N ASP A 14 2.81 3.19 14.39
CA ASP A 14 1.59 3.67 15.04
C ASP A 14 0.46 2.62 15.13
N GLN A 15 0.62 1.42 14.54
CA GLN A 15 -0.40 0.38 14.40
C GLN A 15 -1.72 0.81 13.72
N LYS A 16 -1.76 2.04 13.20
CA LYS A 16 -2.91 2.67 12.50
C LYS A 16 -2.59 3.01 11.05
N SER A 17 -1.37 2.74 10.63
CA SER A 17 -0.86 2.98 9.29
C SER A 17 -0.46 1.65 8.69
N LEU A 18 -0.64 1.49 7.39
CA LEU A 18 -0.25 0.27 6.67
C LEU A 18 0.71 0.65 5.56
N VAL A 19 1.83 -0.06 5.53
CA VAL A 19 2.95 0.19 4.64
C VAL A 19 2.97 -0.89 3.58
N PHE A 20 2.64 -0.51 2.35
CA PHE A 20 2.77 -1.37 1.18
C PHE A 20 4.18 -1.24 0.63
N ARG A 21 4.99 -2.28 0.77
CA ARG A 21 6.31 -2.37 0.13
C ARG A 21 6.17 -3.02 -1.22
N GLY A 22 6.73 -2.38 -2.24
CA GLY A 22 6.53 -2.85 -3.60
C GLY A 22 7.31 -2.05 -4.63
N SER A 23 6.78 -2.07 -5.83
CA SER A 23 7.36 -1.38 -6.98
C SER A 23 6.24 -0.70 -7.78
N ILE A 24 6.50 0.52 -8.21
CA ILE A 24 5.62 1.22 -9.15
C ILE A 24 5.78 0.55 -10.51
N LEU A 25 4.68 0.05 -11.07
CA LEU A 25 4.68 -0.57 -12.40
C LEU A 25 4.44 0.47 -13.49
N GLU A 26 3.49 1.39 -13.26
CA GLU A 26 3.09 2.41 -14.22
C GLU A 26 2.69 3.70 -13.51
N GLY A 27 2.99 4.84 -14.12
CA GLY A 27 2.63 6.17 -13.63
C GLY A 27 3.47 6.67 -12.46
N ASP A 28 3.14 7.87 -11.97
CA ASP A 28 3.73 8.46 -10.78
C ASP A 28 2.77 8.32 -9.60
N ILE A 29 3.30 7.95 -8.44
CA ILE A 29 2.54 7.84 -7.19
C ILE A 29 3.02 8.92 -6.24
N ALA A 30 2.07 9.73 -5.76
CA ALA A 30 2.36 10.85 -4.87
C ALA A 30 1.47 10.82 -3.63
N LYS A 31 1.93 11.53 -2.60
CA LYS A 31 1.16 11.80 -1.40
C LYS A 31 -0.19 12.44 -1.75
N GLY A 32 -1.25 11.96 -1.12
CA GLY A 32 -2.61 12.45 -1.29
C GLY A 32 -3.42 11.75 -2.38
N MET A 33 -2.80 10.87 -3.18
CA MET A 33 -3.51 9.96 -4.07
C MET A 33 -4.25 8.88 -3.29
N SER A 34 -5.26 8.28 -3.92
CA SER A 34 -6.07 7.22 -3.32
C SER A 34 -5.74 5.88 -3.97
N ILE A 35 -5.59 4.84 -3.15
CA ILE A 35 -5.31 3.48 -3.58
C ILE A 35 -6.57 2.66 -3.39
N LYS A 36 -6.97 1.96 -4.44
CA LYS A 36 -8.05 0.99 -4.39
C LYS A 36 -7.49 -0.39 -4.13
N ILE A 37 -7.81 -0.93 -2.96
CA ILE A 37 -7.40 -2.26 -2.54
C ILE A 37 -8.57 -3.21 -2.71
N PRO A 38 -8.51 -4.13 -3.68
CA PRO A 38 -9.50 -5.20 -3.77
C PRO A 38 -9.34 -6.13 -2.57
N VAL A 39 -10.37 -6.21 -1.73
CA VAL A 39 -10.38 -7.10 -0.56
C VAL A 39 -11.15 -8.38 -0.82
N THR A 40 -12.18 -8.32 -1.67
CA THR A 40 -12.91 -9.48 -2.19
C THR A 40 -13.42 -9.17 -3.60
N ASP A 41 -13.97 -10.16 -4.30
CA ASP A 41 -14.61 -10.02 -5.62
C ASP A 41 -15.68 -8.91 -5.70
N LYS A 42 -16.19 -8.44 -4.55
CA LYS A 42 -17.25 -7.43 -4.45
C LYS A 42 -16.92 -6.22 -3.58
N ALA A 43 -15.79 -6.23 -2.88
CA ALA A 43 -15.44 -5.15 -1.96
C ALA A 43 -14.05 -4.62 -2.28
N VAL A 44 -13.98 -3.29 -2.40
CA VAL A 44 -12.76 -2.52 -2.62
C VAL A 44 -12.69 -1.50 -1.49
N ILE A 45 -11.54 -1.41 -0.84
CA ILE A 45 -11.27 -0.41 0.19
C ILE A 45 -10.47 0.70 -0.46
N ASP A 46 -10.95 1.93 -0.30
CA ASP A 46 -10.26 3.13 -0.74
C ASP A 46 -9.40 3.64 0.43
N VAL A 47 -8.08 3.67 0.23
CA VAL A 47 -7.14 4.19 1.23
C VAL A 47 -6.37 5.37 0.67
N LYS A 48 -6.01 6.33 1.50
CA LYS A 48 -5.26 7.50 1.05
C LYS A 48 -3.78 7.32 1.35
N ILE A 49 -2.94 7.65 0.36
CA ILE A 49 -1.50 7.71 0.54
C ILE A 49 -1.19 8.90 1.43
N ASP A 50 -0.77 8.60 2.65
CA ASP A 50 -0.26 9.57 3.60
C ASP A 50 1.16 9.98 3.25
N ASP A 51 1.99 9.04 2.78
CA ASP A 51 3.36 9.32 2.39
C ASP A 51 3.95 8.26 1.44
N VAL A 52 5.00 8.63 0.72
CA VAL A 52 5.71 7.74 -0.22
C VAL A 52 7.18 7.76 0.17
N ILE A 53 7.69 6.61 0.60
CA ILE A 53 9.06 6.45 1.07
C ILE A 53 9.87 5.59 0.10
N GLU A 54 11.14 5.92 -0.10
CA GLU A 54 12.10 5.03 -0.75
C GLU A 54 12.71 4.10 0.31
N LEU A 55 12.57 2.80 0.08
CA LEU A 55 13.10 1.75 0.93
C LEU A 55 14.29 1.12 0.24
N ILE A 56 15.46 1.24 0.83
CA ILE A 56 16.66 0.57 0.32
C ILE A 56 16.81 -0.75 1.06
N THR A 57 16.79 -1.84 0.30
CA THR A 57 17.00 -3.18 0.87
C THR A 57 18.46 -3.30 1.28
N HIS A 58 18.73 -3.45 2.57
CA HIS A 58 20.09 -3.43 3.12
C HIS A 58 20.99 -4.55 2.57
N ASP A 59 20.39 -5.65 2.12
CA ASP A 59 21.08 -6.85 1.64
C ASP A 59 21.51 -6.75 0.17
N THR A 60 20.69 -6.12 -0.68
CA THR A 60 20.89 -6.07 -2.14
C THR A 60 21.13 -4.66 -2.69
N GLY A 61 20.94 -3.62 -1.88
CA GLY A 61 20.92 -2.23 -2.34
C GLY A 61 19.74 -1.90 -3.26
N GLU A 62 18.78 -2.84 -3.44
CA GLU A 62 17.63 -2.64 -4.31
C GLU A 62 16.72 -1.55 -3.71
N LYS A 63 16.53 -0.48 -4.49
CA LYS A 63 15.59 0.59 -4.19
C LYS A 63 14.17 0.09 -4.47
N ARG A 64 13.34 0.08 -3.43
CA ARG A 64 11.92 -0.22 -3.50
C ARG A 64 11.12 1.00 -3.07
N THR A 65 9.88 1.06 -3.51
CA THR A 65 8.97 2.11 -3.08
C THR A 65 8.08 1.54 -1.98
N GLY A 66 8.00 2.25 -0.87
CA GLY A 66 7.05 2.01 0.20
C GLY A 66 5.93 3.05 0.14
N LEU A 67 4.69 2.61 0.04
CA LEU A 67 3.52 3.48 0.15
C LEU A 67 2.99 3.37 1.58
N ILE A 68 2.94 4.50 2.29
CA ILE A 68 2.31 4.58 3.60
C ILE A 68 0.86 5.02 3.36
N ALA A 69 -0.07 4.12 3.62
CA ALA A 69 -1.49 4.42 3.60
C ALA A 69 -2.02 4.57 5.03
N LYS A 70 -2.91 5.53 5.22
CA LYS A 70 -3.72 5.65 6.44
C LYS A 70 -5.17 5.35 6.10
N PHE A 71 -5.81 4.56 6.95
CA PHE A 71 -7.25 4.35 6.89
C PHE A 71 -7.91 5.59 7.51
N LEU A 72 -8.78 6.24 6.73
CA LEU A 72 -9.44 7.46 7.16
C LEU A 72 -10.59 7.19 8.13
N ASP A 73 -11.23 6.01 8.04
CA ASP A 73 -12.52 5.82 8.71
C ASP A 73 -12.62 4.60 9.67
N GLU A 74 -11.94 3.46 9.44
CA GLU A 74 -12.24 2.27 10.27
C GLU A 74 -11.01 1.38 10.59
N PRO A 75 -10.76 1.05 11.88
CA PRO A 75 -9.71 0.11 12.28
C PRO A 75 -9.98 -1.33 11.79
N ASP A 76 -11.25 -1.71 11.61
CA ASP A 76 -11.64 -3.00 11.04
C ASP A 76 -11.10 -3.20 9.61
N ALA A 77 -11.02 -2.14 8.81
CA ALA A 77 -10.43 -2.19 7.47
C ALA A 77 -8.93 -2.48 7.50
N LEU A 78 -8.22 -2.02 8.54
CA LEU A 78 -6.78 -2.24 8.71
C LEU A 78 -6.48 -3.69 9.10
N GLU A 79 -7.30 -4.31 9.95
CA GLU A 79 -7.20 -5.72 10.29
C GLU A 79 -7.51 -6.61 9.07
N ILE A 80 -8.56 -6.28 8.31
CA ILE A 80 -8.93 -6.98 7.08
C ILE A 80 -7.82 -6.90 6.03
N VAL A 81 -7.26 -5.72 5.75
CA VAL A 81 -6.19 -5.55 4.74
C VAL A 81 -4.88 -6.21 5.17
N ALA A 82 -4.62 -6.30 6.47
CA ALA A 82 -3.42 -6.98 6.96
C ALA A 82 -3.57 -8.50 6.97
N ASP A 83 -4.77 -9.01 7.25
CA ASP A 83 -5.09 -10.44 7.17
C ASP A 83 -5.21 -10.89 5.71
N LEU A 84 -5.65 -9.99 4.83
CA LEU A 84 -5.55 -10.14 3.40
C LEU A 84 -4.08 -10.16 2.99
N ASN A 85 -3.69 -11.31 2.47
CA ASN A 85 -2.40 -11.48 1.85
C ASN A 85 -2.38 -10.78 0.47
N VAL A 86 -2.57 -9.45 0.43
CA VAL A 86 -2.36 -8.59 -0.75
C VAL A 86 -0.88 -8.46 -1.13
N ALA A 87 -0.03 -9.35 -0.61
CA ALA A 87 1.31 -9.54 -1.13
C ALA A 87 1.20 -10.25 -2.49
N ASP A 88 1.91 -9.70 -3.47
CA ASP A 88 1.90 -10.09 -4.89
C ASP A 88 0.67 -9.58 -5.70
N GLU A 89 -0.06 -8.58 -5.20
CA GLU A 89 -1.21 -7.98 -5.90
C GLU A 89 -0.86 -6.64 -6.58
N ASP A 90 -1.56 -6.34 -7.68
CA ASP A 90 -1.47 -5.07 -8.41
C ASP A 90 -2.55 -4.09 -7.94
N LEU A 91 -2.14 -3.03 -7.24
CA LEU A 91 -3.03 -1.98 -6.77
C LEU A 91 -3.13 -0.84 -7.78
N ILE A 92 -4.35 -0.31 -7.92
CA ILE A 92 -4.63 0.87 -8.75
C ILE A 92 -4.59 2.11 -7.88
N VAL A 93 -3.85 3.12 -8.33
CA VAL A 93 -3.66 4.41 -7.65
C VAL A 93 -4.23 5.54 -8.50
N GLU A 94 -5.06 6.38 -7.89
CA GLU A 94 -5.79 7.49 -8.51
C GLU A 94 -5.51 8.85 -7.87
#